data_AF-A0A7T5UHW4-F1
#
_entry.id   AF-A0A7T5UHW4-F1
#
_cell.length_a   1.000
_cell.length_b   1.000
_cell.length_c   1.000
_cell.angle_alpha   90.00
_cell.angle_beta   90.00
_cell.angle_gamma   90.00
#
_symmetry.space_group_name_H-M   'P 1'
#
loop_
_entity.id
_entity.type
_entity.pdbx_description
1 polymer ?
#
loop_
_entity_poly.entity_id
_entity_poly.type
_entity_poly.pdbx_seq_one_letter_code
_entity_poly.pdbx_strand_id
1 'polypeptide(L)'
;MQDMPVVKLQSIDKITGRTVTFEARVGSTVKYGPLYIKVQACRKAPPIEQPESAAFIQVWEVTPRDVSKWVFSGWMFASSPALSAMDHPIYDVWVLDCMEKKTEEAEAERRKAEEEKAKEGAATEERLDEQVEDLGD
;
A
#
# COMPACT_ATOMS: atom_id res chain seq x y z
N MET A 1 13.62 16.16 -3.22
CA MET A 1 13.05 14.79 -3.29
C MET A 1 14.16 13.76 -3.19
N GLN A 2 13.95 12.73 -2.38
CA GLN A 2 14.86 11.59 -2.17
C GLN A 2 14.33 10.37 -2.93
N ASP A 3 15.20 9.63 -3.62
CA ASP A 3 14.81 8.39 -4.30
C ASP A 3 14.66 7.26 -3.27
N MET A 4 13.58 6.48 -3.39
CA MET A 4 13.22 5.41 -2.48
C MET A 4 13.14 4.08 -3.24
N PRO A 5 13.60 2.96 -2.66
CA PRO A 5 13.67 1.68 -3.36
C PRO A 5 12.31 0.97 -3.50
N VAL A 6 11.31 1.34 -2.70
CA VAL A 6 10.00 0.68 -2.65
C VAL A 6 8.87 1.70 -2.83
N VAL A 7 7.87 1.34 -3.64
CA VAL A 7 6.60 2.05 -3.74
C VAL A 7 5.51 1.23 -3.06
N LYS A 8 4.64 1.89 -2.31
CA LYS A 8 3.38 1.35 -1.80
C LYS A 8 2.27 1.82 -2.73
N LEU A 9 1.56 0.86 -3.33
CA LEU A 9 0.47 1.08 -4.27
C LEU A 9 -0.83 0.55 -3.68
N GLN A 10 -1.93 1.15 -4.09
CA GLN A 10 -3.27 0.61 -3.87
C GLN A 10 -3.96 0.45 -5.21
N SER A 11 -4.72 -0.63 -5.34
CA SER A 11 -5.58 -0.86 -6.49
C SER A 11 -7.01 -1.11 -6.02
N ILE A 12 -7.97 -0.73 -6.86
CA ILE A 12 -9.38 -1.04 -6.68
C ILE A 12 -9.93 -1.70 -7.94
N ASP A 13 -10.77 -2.70 -7.75
CA ASP A 13 -11.73 -3.13 -8.77
C ASP A 13 -13.00 -2.30 -8.62
N LYS A 14 -13.25 -1.39 -9.57
CA LYS A 14 -14.40 -0.47 -9.60
C LYS A 14 -15.74 -1.19 -9.73
N ILE A 15 -15.75 -2.45 -10.17
CA ILE A 15 -16.97 -3.26 -10.30
C ILE A 15 -17.32 -3.92 -8.96
N THR A 16 -16.32 -4.48 -8.26
CA THR A 16 -16.55 -5.18 -6.98
C THR A 16 -16.35 -4.30 -5.75
N GLY A 17 -15.74 -3.13 -5.90
CA GLY A 17 -15.35 -2.23 -4.82
C GLY A 17 -14.18 -2.74 -3.97
N ARG A 18 -13.56 -3.88 -4.33
CA ARG A 18 -12.47 -4.47 -3.55
C ARG A 18 -11.17 -3.71 -3.75
N THR A 19 -10.53 -3.33 -2.66
CA THR A 19 -9.20 -2.69 -2.65
C THR A 19 -8.12 -3.67 -2.24
N VAL A 20 -6.95 -3.55 -2.84
CA VAL A 20 -5.75 -4.30 -2.47
C VAL A 20 -4.58 -3.34 -2.39
N THR A 21 -3.79 -3.44 -1.32
CA THR A 21 -2.57 -2.68 -1.15
C THR A 21 -1.38 -3.61 -1.26
N PHE A 22 -0.37 -3.20 -2.00
CA PHE A 22 0.85 -3.99 -2.20
C PHE A 22 2.06 -3.08 -2.35
N GLU A 23 3.22 -3.65 -2.04
CA GLU A 23 4.51 -2.98 -2.17
C GLU A 23 5.25 -3.54 -3.38
N ALA A 24 5.96 -2.69 -4.11
CA ALA A 24 6.74 -3.07 -5.29
C ALA A 24 8.10 -2.39 -5.25
N ARG A 25 9.15 -3.11 -5.67
CA ARG A 25 10.49 -2.52 -5.80
C ARG A 25 10.57 -1.68 -7.07
N VAL A 26 11.31 -0.58 -7.02
CA VAL A 26 11.69 0.16 -8.23
C VAL A 26 12.42 -0.78 -9.19
N GLY A 27 12.01 -0.78 -10.46
CA GLY A 27 12.51 -1.69 -11.50
C GLY A 27 11.75 -3.02 -11.62
N SER A 28 10.89 -3.36 -10.65
CA SER A 28 10.09 -4.58 -10.70
C SER A 28 8.75 -4.38 -11.42
N THR A 29 8.11 -5.49 -11.79
CA THR A 29 6.75 -5.51 -12.35
C THR A 29 5.87 -6.40 -11.49
N VAL A 30 4.71 -5.87 -11.09
CA VAL A 30 3.70 -6.58 -10.31
C VAL A 30 2.48 -6.84 -11.19
N LYS A 31 1.85 -8.00 -11.03
CA LYS A 31 0.60 -8.36 -11.70
C LYS A 31 -0.57 -8.20 -10.74
N TYR A 32 -1.64 -7.55 -11.19
CA TYR A 32 -2.91 -7.46 -10.47
C TYR A 32 -4.06 -7.69 -11.46
N GLY A 33 -4.75 -8.83 -11.33
CA GLY A 33 -5.75 -9.25 -12.33
C GLY A 33 -5.12 -9.33 -13.73
N PRO A 34 -5.68 -8.64 -14.74
CA PRO A 34 -5.09 -8.55 -16.08
C PRO A 34 -4.05 -7.43 -16.24
N LEU A 35 -3.85 -6.59 -15.21
CA LEU A 35 -2.89 -5.48 -15.23
C LEU A 35 -1.48 -5.94 -14.87
N TYR A 36 -0.51 -5.35 -15.55
CA TYR A 36 0.90 -5.40 -15.24
C TYR A 36 1.39 -3.98 -14.95
N ILE A 37 2.02 -3.81 -13.79
CA ILE A 37 2.38 -2.52 -13.23
C ILE A 37 3.89 -2.51 -13.04
N LYS A 38 4.60 -1.74 -13.86
CA LYS A 38 6.04 -1.57 -13.78
C LYS A 38 6.38 -0.27 -13.08
N VAL A 39 7.20 -0.37 -12.04
CA VAL A 39 7.68 0.79 -11.27
C VAL A 39 9.01 1.23 -11.86
N GLN A 40 9.13 2.49 -12.27
CA GLN A 40 10.37 3.04 -12.82
C GLN A 40 11.11 3.94 -11.84
N ALA A 41 10.40 4.67 -11.00
CA ALA A 41 10.99 5.54 -9.98
C ALA A 41 10.01 5.73 -8.81
N CYS A 42 10.54 5.97 -7.62
CA CYS A 42 9.78 6.37 -6.44
C CYS A 42 10.56 7.48 -5.72
N ARG A 43 9.90 8.60 -5.44
CA ARG A 43 10.49 9.78 -4.82
C ARG A 43 9.66 10.27 -3.65
N LYS A 44 10.33 10.63 -2.56
CA LYS A 44 9.69 11.19 -1.36
C LYS A 44 10.25 12.56 -1.02
N ALA A 45 9.38 13.48 -0.65
CA ALA A 45 9.79 14.78 -0.11
C ALA A 45 10.53 14.59 1.22
N PRO A 46 11.59 15.37 1.50
CA PRO A 46 12.23 15.40 2.81
C PRO A 46 11.24 15.81 3.92
N PRO A 47 11.48 15.40 5.18
CA PRO A 47 10.56 15.68 6.29
C PRO A 47 10.33 17.16 6.61
N ILE A 48 11.24 18.04 6.19
CA ILE A 48 11.14 19.49 6.42
C ILE A 48 10.26 20.21 5.39
N GLU A 49 9.96 19.55 4.27
CA GLU A 49 9.07 20.04 3.23
C GLU A 49 7.65 19.49 3.44
N GLN A 50 6.69 19.94 2.64
CA GLN A 50 5.35 19.35 2.67
C GLN A 50 5.42 17.86 2.29
N PRO A 51 4.82 16.95 3.08
CA PRO A 51 4.88 15.52 2.80
C PRO A 51 4.25 15.19 1.45
N GLU A 52 5.07 14.65 0.54
CA GLU A 52 4.64 14.20 -0.78
C GLU A 52 5.45 12.98 -1.20
N SER A 53 4.79 12.05 -1.88
CA SER A 53 5.42 10.87 -2.47
C SER A 53 4.95 10.73 -3.90
N ALA A 54 5.87 10.68 -4.85
CA ALA A 54 5.55 10.56 -6.26
C ALA A 54 6.29 9.38 -6.88
N ALA A 55 5.60 8.58 -7.71
CA ALA A 55 6.22 7.47 -8.42
C ALA A 55 5.92 7.54 -9.92
N PHE A 56 6.91 7.20 -10.73
CA PHE A 56 6.69 6.98 -12.16
C PHE A 56 6.34 5.50 -12.36
N ILE A 57 5.12 5.25 -12.80
CA ILE A 57 4.61 3.90 -13.04
C ILE A 57 4.12 3.77 -14.48
N GLN A 58 4.30 2.59 -15.04
CA GLN A 58 3.79 2.22 -16.35
C GLN A 58 2.87 1.03 -16.19
N VAL A 59 1.68 1.10 -16.76
CA VAL A 59 0.65 0.09 -16.60
C VAL A 59 0.14 -0.34 -17.97
N TRP A 60 0.09 -1.64 -18.19
CA TRP A 60 -0.55 -2.24 -19.36
C TRP A 60 -1.48 -3.37 -18.93
N GLU A 61 -2.53 -3.57 -19.72
CA GLU A 61 -3.46 -4.68 -19.60
C GLU A 61 -3.11 -5.74 -20.64
N VAL A 62 -3.17 -7.01 -20.25
CA VAL A 62 -3.17 -8.14 -21.20
C VAL A 62 -4.58 -8.69 -21.29
N THR A 63 -5.20 -8.54 -22.46
CA THR A 63 -6.56 -9.02 -22.72
C THR A 63 -6.61 -10.55 -22.87
N PRO A 64 -7.79 -11.19 -22.78
CA PRO A 64 -7.94 -12.63 -23.01
C PRO A 64 -7.51 -13.13 -24.40
N ARG A 65 -7.25 -12.23 -25.36
CA ARG A 65 -6.72 -12.53 -26.69
C ARG A 65 -5.20 -12.33 -26.78
N ASP A 66 -4.52 -12.25 -25.64
CA ASP A 66 -3.08 -11.98 -25.50
C ASP A 66 -2.60 -10.67 -26.15
N VAL A 67 -3.51 -9.71 -26.31
CA VAL A 67 -3.16 -8.35 -26.78
C VAL A 67 -2.80 -7.50 -25.57
N SER A 68 -1.58 -6.96 -25.59
CA SER A 68 -1.08 -5.98 -24.62
C SER A 68 -1.48 -4.56 -25.01
N LYS A 69 -2.13 -3.84 -24.11
CA LYS A 69 -2.54 -2.44 -24.31
C LYS A 69 -2.02 -1.56 -23.17
N TRP A 70 -1.35 -0.47 -23.50
CA TRP A 70 -0.99 0.56 -22.53
C TRP A 70 -2.24 1.27 -21.98
N VAL A 71 -2.31 1.40 -20.66
CA VAL A 71 -3.43 2.04 -19.97
C VAL A 71 -2.99 3.24 -19.12
N PHE A 72 -1.72 3.28 -18.72
CA PHE A 72 -1.14 4.45 -18.06
C PHE A 72 0.39 4.46 -18.21
N SER A 73 0.99 5.63 -18.31
CA SER A 73 2.44 5.82 -18.17
C SER A 73 2.72 7.25 -17.75
N GLY A 74 3.10 7.45 -16.49
CA GLY A 74 3.30 8.79 -15.96
C GLY A 74 3.73 8.83 -14.51
N TRP A 75 3.98 10.06 -14.04
CA TRP A 75 4.19 10.37 -12.63
C TRP A 75 2.84 10.47 -11.92
N MET A 76 2.71 9.79 -10.80
CA MET A 76 1.53 9.87 -9.96
C MET A 76 1.93 10.31 -8.55
N PHE A 77 1.11 11.18 -7.96
CA PHE A 77 1.36 11.84 -6.67
C PHE A 77 0.45 11.25 -5.60
N ALA A 78 1.02 10.89 -4.46
CA ALA A 78 0.30 10.23 -3.37
C ALA A 78 -0.77 11.15 -2.76
N SER A 79 -0.49 12.45 -2.63
CA SER A 79 -1.47 13.39 -2.09
C SER A 79 -2.62 13.69 -3.07
N SER A 80 -2.35 13.61 -4.37
CA SER A 80 -3.24 14.09 -5.42
C SER A 80 -3.23 13.18 -6.66
N PRO A 81 -3.68 11.91 -6.56
CA PRO A 81 -3.65 10.98 -7.70
C PRO A 81 -4.45 11.47 -8.90
N ALA A 82 -5.51 12.25 -8.67
CA ALA A 82 -6.37 12.81 -9.71
C ALA A 82 -5.64 13.72 -10.71
N LEU A 83 -4.47 14.28 -10.35
CA LEU A 83 -3.64 15.08 -11.26
C LEU A 83 -3.00 14.25 -12.38
N SER A 84 -2.82 12.94 -12.16
CA SER A 84 -2.31 12.01 -13.15
C SER A 84 -2.93 10.63 -12.92
N ALA A 85 -4.25 10.57 -13.09
CA ALA A 85 -5.02 9.36 -12.89
C ALA A 85 -4.86 8.38 -14.05
N MET A 86 -4.92 7.09 -13.73
CA MET A 86 -5.03 6.01 -14.71
C MET A 86 -6.45 5.96 -15.27
N ASP A 87 -6.58 5.85 -16.59
CA ASP A 87 -7.88 5.74 -17.26
C ASP A 87 -8.15 4.29 -17.67
N HIS A 88 -8.91 3.59 -16.84
CA HIS A 88 -9.31 2.21 -17.08
C HIS A 88 -10.72 1.93 -16.52
N PRO A 89 -11.58 1.19 -17.26
CA PRO A 89 -12.99 1.01 -16.91
C PRO A 89 -13.23 0.16 -15.66
N ILE A 90 -12.44 -0.90 -15.46
CA ILE A 90 -12.62 -1.85 -14.34
C ILE A 90 -11.68 -1.57 -13.18
N TYR A 91 -10.38 -1.41 -13.42
CA TYR A 91 -9.40 -1.22 -12.36
C TYR A 91 -8.95 0.23 -12.22
N ASP A 92 -8.53 0.59 -11.01
CA ASP A 92 -7.70 1.78 -10.76
C ASP A 92 -6.46 1.37 -9.98
N VAL A 93 -5.37 2.12 -10.14
CA VAL A 93 -4.12 1.91 -9.39
C VAL A 93 -3.57 3.27 -9.03
N TRP A 94 -3.25 3.48 -7.75
CA TRP A 94 -2.61 4.71 -7.30
C TRP A 94 -1.49 4.53 -6.30
N VAL A 95 -0.61 5.53 -6.27
CA VAL A 95 0.51 5.64 -5.34
C VAL A 95 -0.01 6.06 -3.97
N LEU A 96 0.42 5.36 -2.92
CA LEU A 96 0.16 5.74 -1.53
C LEU A 96 1.41 6.31 -0.87
N ASP A 97 2.59 5.72 -1.12
CA ASP A 97 3.83 6.19 -0.51
C ASP A 97 5.07 5.67 -1.23
N CYS A 98 6.21 6.33 -0.98
CA CYS A 98 7.55 5.86 -1.30
C CYS A 98 8.28 5.56 0.00
N MET A 99 8.91 4.40 0.10
CA MET A 99 9.45 3.89 1.36
C MET A 99 10.83 3.28 1.19
N GLU A 100 11.57 3.27 2.29
CA GLU A 100 12.73 2.41 2.41
C GLU A 100 12.33 0.93 2.39
N LYS A 101 13.25 0.09 1.97
CA LYS A 101 13.06 -1.36 2.04
C LYS A 101 13.01 -1.76 3.51
N LYS A 102 11.91 -2.36 3.96
CA LYS A 102 11.89 -3.02 5.26
C LYS A 102 12.87 -4.20 5.24
N THR A 103 13.80 -4.20 6.18
CA THR A 103 14.64 -5.36 6.48
C THR A 103 13.82 -6.37 7.27
N GLU A 104 14.09 -7.66 7.09
CA GLU A 104 13.38 -8.74 7.80
C GLU A 104 13.49 -8.61 9.33
N GLU A 105 14.60 -8.04 9.80
CA GLU A 105 14.80 -7.72 11.23
C GLU A 105 13.76 -6.73 11.75
N ALA A 106 13.49 -5.65 11.00
CA ALA A 106 12.51 -4.65 11.37
C ALA A 106 11.07 -5.19 11.35
N GLU A 107 10.76 -6.13 10.44
CA GLU A 107 9.46 -6.81 10.42
C GLU A 107 9.30 -7.82 11.56
N ALA A 108 10.37 -8.53 11.91
CA ALA A 108 10.38 -9.45 13.05
C ALA A 108 10.18 -8.71 14.38
N GLU A 109 10.81 -7.55 14.56
CA GLU A 109 10.61 -6.70 15.75
C GLU A 109 9.18 -6.15 15.81
N ARG A 110 8.62 -5.68 14.68
CA ARG A 110 7.24 -5.20 14.62
C ARG A 110 6.22 -6.29 14.97
N ARG A 111 6.42 -7.51 14.47
CA ARG A 111 5.58 -8.67 14.81
C ARG A 111 5.64 -9.00 16.29
N LYS A 112 6.83 -9.01 16.88
CA LYS A 112 7.01 -9.23 18.33
C LYS A 112 6.27 -8.16 19.16
N ALA A 113 6.41 -6.90 18.78
CA ALA A 113 5.74 -5.80 19.47
C ALA A 113 4.20 -5.86 19.35
N GLU A 114 3.67 -6.23 18.19
CA GLU A 114 2.22 -6.43 17.98
C GLU A 114 1.70 -7.64 18.78
N GLU A 115 2.48 -8.70 18.92
CA GLU A 115 2.15 -9.91 19.67
C GLU A 115 2.20 -9.70 21.20
N GLU A 116 3.15 -8.89 21.70
CA GLU A 116 3.18 -8.46 23.12
C GLU A 116 1.99 -7.56 23.46
N LYS A 117 1.65 -6.59 22.59
CA LYS A 117 0.48 -5.72 22.79
C LYS A 117 -0.84 -6.50 22.85
N ALA A 118 -0.97 -7.56 22.05
CA ALA A 118 -2.14 -8.41 22.05
C ALA A 118 -2.29 -9.20 23.36
N LYS A 119 -1.19 -9.65 23.96
CA LYS A 119 -1.19 -10.34 25.26
C LYS A 119 -1.52 -9.41 26.42
N GLU A 120 -1.03 -8.17 26.37
CA GLU A 120 -1.28 -7.16 27.41
C GLU A 120 -2.72 -6.64 27.36
N GLY A 121 -3.32 -6.52 26.16
CA GLY A 121 -4.74 -6.20 25.97
C GLY A 121 -5.67 -7.27 26.55
N ALA A 122 -5.40 -8.55 26.28
CA ALA A 122 -6.20 -9.66 26.81
C ALA A 122 -6.18 -9.76 28.35
N ALA A 123 -5.02 -9.52 28.97
CA ALA A 123 -4.89 -9.49 30.43
C ALA A 123 -5.60 -8.30 31.09
N THR A 124 -5.94 -7.26 30.33
CA THR A 124 -6.65 -6.07 30.84
C THR A 124 -8.17 -6.23 30.74
N GLU A 125 -8.68 -6.97 29.75
CA GLU A 125 -10.10 -7.31 29.61
C GLU A 125 -10.55 -8.32 30.69
N GLU A 126 -9.77 -9.37 30.95
CA GLU A 126 -10.08 -10.41 31.95
C GLU A 126 -10.17 -9.85 33.38
N ARG A 127 -9.41 -8.79 33.69
CA ARG A 127 -9.42 -8.12 35.00
C ARG A 127 -10.61 -7.16 35.20
N LEU A 128 -11.29 -6.75 34.13
CA LEU A 128 -12.47 -5.90 34.22
C LEU A 128 -13.75 -6.72 34.47
N ASP A 129 -13.82 -7.95 33.93
CA ASP A 129 -14.95 -8.87 34.14
C ASP A 129 -15.03 -9.36 35.60
N GLU A 130 -13.88 -9.64 36.24
CA GLU A 130 -13.81 -10.11 37.64
C GLU A 130 -14.22 -9.05 38.68
N GLN A 131 -14.20 -7.75 38.33
CA GLN A 131 -14.62 -6.65 39.21
C GLN A 131 -16.13 -6.33 39.12
N VAL A 132 -16.83 -6.84 38.10
CA VAL A 132 -18.28 -6.64 37.96
C VAL A 132 -19.08 -7.68 38.77
N GLU A 133 -18.49 -8.85 39.05
CA GLU A 133 -19.12 -9.92 39.84
C GLU A 133 -19.13 -9.67 41.37
N ASP A 134 -18.30 -8.74 41.89
CA ASP A 134 -18.16 -8.46 43.34
C ASP A 134 -19.11 -7.35 43.87
N LEU A 135 -19.84 -6.66 42.99
CA LEU A 135 -20.76 -5.55 43.34
C LEU A 135 -22.25 -5.94 43.30
N GLY A 136 -22.54 -7.25 43.28
CA GLY A 136 -23.87 -7.82 43.07
C GLY A 136 -24.56 -8.46 44.28
N ASP A 137 -24.09 -8.24 45.52
CA ASP A 137 -24.79 -8.61 46.77
C ASP A 137 -25.23 -7.37 47.57
#